data_AF-A0A323V2W4-F1
#
_entry.id   AF-A0A323V2W4-F1
#
_cell.length_a   1.000
_cell.length_b   1.000
_cell.length_c   1.000
_cell.angle_alpha   90.00
_cell.angle_beta   90.00
_cell.angle_gamma   90.00
#
_symmetry.space_group_name_H-M   'P 1'
#
loop_
_entity.id
_entity.type
_entity.pdbx_description
1 polymer ?
#
loop_
_entity_poly.entity_id
_entity_poly.type
_entity_poly.pdbx_seq_one_letter_code
_entity_poly.pdbx_strand_id
1 'polypeptide(L)' 'MTEWAWEESRRAYADAAGWFVGTVRAVGDRWSAPGLGEWDVRALVGHTGRALLTVETYLARPASEVAVGSAAEY' A
#
# COMPACT_ATOMS: atom_id res chain seq x y z
N MET A 1 -20.63 -9.26 3.41
CA MET A 1 -19.19 -8.93 3.49
C MET A 1 -18.91 -8.58 4.92
N THR A 2 -17.98 -9.28 5.58
CA THR A 2 -17.65 -8.99 6.98
C THR A 2 -16.97 -7.63 7.02
N GLU A 3 -17.58 -6.67 7.70
CA GLU A 3 -16.91 -5.42 8.07
C GLU A 3 -15.72 -5.82 8.95
N TRP A 4 -14.50 -5.67 8.44
CA TRP A 4 -13.31 -5.97 9.24
C TRP A 4 -13.36 -5.01 10.42
N ALA A 5 -13.14 -5.52 11.64
CA ALA A 5 -13.06 -4.64 12.79
C ALA A 5 -11.95 -3.61 12.51
N TRP A 6 -12.21 -2.32 12.72
CA TRP A 6 -11.28 -1.23 12.42
C TRP A 6 -9.84 -1.50 12.94
N GLU A 7 -9.75 -2.12 14.12
CA GLU A 7 -8.48 -2.53 14.72
C GLU A 7 -7.72 -3.59 13.91
N GLU A 8 -8.44 -4.53 13.30
CA GLU A 8 -7.90 -5.54 12.40
C GLU A 8 -7.37 -4.90 11.12
N SER A 9 -8.12 -3.98 10.50
CA SER A 9 -7.67 -3.25 9.31
C SER A 9 -6.40 -2.42 9.60
N ARG A 10 -6.34 -1.75 10.75
CA ARG A 10 -5.14 -1.01 11.19
C ARG A 10 -3.93 -1.92 11.40
N ARG A 11 -4.14 -3.08 12.01
CA ARG A 11 -3.08 -4.07 12.24
C ARG A 11 -2.56 -4.62 10.92
N ALA A 12 -3.46 -5.04 10.02
CA ALA A 12 -3.11 -5.53 8.70
C ALA A 12 -2.33 -4.49 7.89
N TYR A 13 -2.73 -3.21 7.94
CA TYR A 13 -2.00 -2.12 7.30
C TYR A 13 -0.57 -1.97 7.85
N ALA A 14 -0.42 -1.96 9.18
CA ALA A 14 0.89 -1.84 9.83
C ALA A 14 1.82 -3.03 9.51
N ASP A 15 1.28 -4.24 9.54
CA ASP A 15 2.02 -5.47 9.22
C ASP A 15 2.46 -5.46 7.75
N ALA A 16 1.58 -5.07 6.83
CA ALA A 16 1.89 -4.96 5.41
C ALA A 16 2.97 -3.90 5.13
N ALA A 17 2.89 -2.73 5.78
CA ALA A 17 3.91 -1.67 5.66
C ALA A 17 5.28 -2.15 6.20
N GLY A 18 5.29 -2.84 7.35
CA GLY A 18 6.50 -3.42 7.92
C GLY A 18 7.12 -4.48 7.00
N TRP A 19 6.31 -5.38 6.45
CA TRP A 19 6.74 -6.38 5.49
C TRP A 19 7.32 -5.73 4.23
N PHE A 20 6.66 -4.71 3.68
CA PHE A 20 7.14 -3.98 2.51
C PHE A 20 8.53 -3.37 2.74
N VAL A 21 8.75 -2.69 3.87
CA VAL A 21 10.06 -2.13 4.22
C VAL A 21 11.12 -3.23 4.34
N GLY A 22 10.76 -4.39 4.92
CA GLY A 22 11.63 -5.57 4.98
C GLY A 22 12.01 -6.09 3.58
N THR A 23 11.05 -6.19 2.68
CA THR A 23 11.27 -6.62 1.28
C THR A 23 12.14 -5.62 0.52
N VAL A 24 11.91 -4.32 0.68
CA VAL A 24 12.71 -3.27 0.03
C VAL A 24 14.18 -3.34 0.47
N ARG A 25 14.45 -3.65 1.75
CA ARG A 25 15.83 -3.83 2.24
C ARG A 25 16.55 -4.99 1.54
N ALA A 26 15.81 -6.03 1.12
CA ALA A 26 16.39 -7.16 0.41
C ALA A 26 16.80 -6.83 -1.04
N VAL A 27 16.40 -5.68 -1.60
CA VAL A 27 16.70 -5.32 -3.01
C VAL A 27 18.21 -5.20 -3.26
N GLY A 28 18.97 -4.60 -2.34
CA GLY A 28 20.38 -4.27 -2.56
C GLY A 28 20.55 -3.30 -3.73
N ASP A 29 21.46 -3.58 -4.66
CA ASP A 29 21.75 -2.70 -5.81
C ASP A 29 20.88 -2.98 -7.06
N ARG A 30 19.93 -3.92 -6.96
CA ARG A 30 19.15 -4.45 -8.09
C ARG A 30 17.96 -3.55 -8.50
N TRP A 31 18.07 -2.25 -8.30
CA TRP A 31 16.98 -1.30 -8.54
C TRP A 31 16.48 -1.26 -9.99
N SER A 32 17.38 -1.51 -10.95
CA SER A 32 17.06 -1.52 -12.38
C SER A 32 16.76 -2.93 -12.92
N ALA A 33 16.69 -3.93 -12.04
CA ALA A 33 16.32 -5.29 -12.46
C ALA A 33 14.84 -5.32 -12.92
N PRO A 34 14.49 -6.20 -13.88
CA PRO A 34 13.10 -6.44 -14.23
C PRO A 34 12.25 -6.85 -13.02
N GLY A 35 11.05 -6.30 -12.93
CA GLY A 35 10.07 -6.60 -11.87
C GLY A 35 8.81 -7.25 -12.43
N LEU A 36 7.76 -6.45 -12.65
CA LEU A 36 6.44 -6.90 -13.10
C LEU A 36 6.09 -6.24 -14.43
N GLY A 37 5.95 -7.04 -15.49
CA GLY A 37 5.77 -6.51 -16.84
C GLY A 37 6.90 -5.56 -17.21
N GLU A 38 6.55 -4.35 -17.64
CA GLU A 38 7.53 -3.32 -18.04
C GLU A 38 8.18 -2.57 -16.85
N TRP A 39 7.83 -2.92 -15.61
CA TRP A 39 8.25 -2.13 -14.44
C TRP A 39 9.50 -2.73 -13.82
N ASP A 40 10.53 -1.90 -13.64
CA ASP A 40 11.70 -2.26 -12.86
C ASP A 40 11.41 -2.23 -11.34
N VAL A 41 12.33 -2.79 -10.55
CA VAL A 41 12.19 -2.85 -9.09
C VAL A 41 11.99 -1.44 -8.49
N ARG A 42 12.71 -0.43 -9.00
CA ARG A 42 12.58 0.96 -8.53
C ARG A 42 11.17 1.50 -8.76
N ALA A 43 10.58 1.27 -9.94
CA ALA A 43 9.24 1.71 -10.28
C ALA A 43 8.19 1.07 -9.37
N LEU A 44 8.32 -0.23 -9.10
CA LEU A 44 7.42 -0.95 -8.19
C LEU A 44 7.51 -0.42 -6.75
N VAL A 45 8.73 -0.26 -6.23
CA VAL A 45 8.94 0.29 -4.88
C VAL A 45 8.39 1.71 -4.77
N GLY A 46 8.62 2.55 -5.80
CA GLY A 46 8.07 3.90 -5.85
C GLY A 46 6.54 3.91 -5.87
N HIS A 47 5.91 3.01 -6.62
CA HIS A 47 4.46 2.91 -6.71
C HIS A 47 3.81 2.43 -5.40
N THR A 48 4.34 1.37 -4.78
CA THR A 48 3.87 0.91 -3.47
C THR A 48 4.07 2.00 -2.42
N GLY A 49 5.21 2.70 -2.44
CA GLY A 49 5.45 3.86 -1.55
C GLY A 49 4.41 4.97 -1.73
N ARG A 50 4.05 5.30 -2.97
CA ARG A 50 2.98 6.26 -3.26
C ARG A 50 1.61 5.80 -2.73
N ALA A 51 1.28 4.51 -2.82
CA ALA A 51 0.04 3.99 -2.28
C ALA A 51 -0.08 4.19 -0.76
N LEU A 52 1.03 4.02 -0.01
CA LEU A 52 1.07 4.28 1.43
C LEU A 52 0.85 5.77 1.75
N LEU A 53 1.53 6.67 1.02
CA LEU A 53 1.35 8.12 1.17
C LEU A 53 -0.07 8.59 0.83
N THR A 54 -0.74 7.92 -0.10
CA THR A 54 -2.15 8.19 -0.40
C THR A 54 -3.01 7.95 0.84
N VAL A 55 -2.86 6.80 1.51
CA VAL A 55 -3.64 6.51 2.74
C VAL A 55 -3.42 7.60 3.80
N GLU A 56 -2.17 7.97 4.06
CA GLU A 56 -1.84 9.06 4.99
C GLU A 56 -2.52 10.38 4.60
N THR A 57 -2.44 10.76 3.32
CA THR A 57 -3.01 12.00 2.80
C THR A 57 -4.53 12.06 2.99
N TYR A 58 -5.23 10.95 2.74
CA TYR A 58 -6.69 10.90 2.87
C TYR A 58 -7.15 10.79 4.32
N LEU A 59 -6.37 10.19 5.22
CA LEU A 59 -6.65 10.22 6.66
C LEU A 59 -6.67 11.64 7.22
N ALA A 60 -5.86 12.55 6.66
CA ALA A 60 -5.87 13.97 7.04
C ALA A 60 -7.06 14.76 6.45
N ARG A 61 -7.83 14.16 5.54
CA ARG A 61 -8.92 14.80 4.79
C ARG A 61 -10.13 13.86 4.67
N PRO A 62 -10.86 13.61 5.78
CA PRO A 62 -11.98 12.69 5.77
C PRO A 62 -13.05 13.13 4.76
N ALA A 63 -13.57 12.18 3.99
CA ALA A 63 -14.68 12.41 3.06
C ALA A 63 -15.98 12.63 3.84
N SER A 64 -16.87 13.48 3.31
CA SER A 64 -18.21 13.69 3.87
C SER A 64 -19.17 12.53 3.62
N GLU A 65 -18.86 11.69 2.63
CA GLU A 65 -19.67 10.56 2.19
C GLU A 65 -18.77 9.43 1.69
N VAL A 66 -19.18 8.18 1.94
CA VAL A 66 -18.52 6.97 1.43
C VAL A 66 -19.32 6.45 0.24
N ALA A 67 -18.86 6.75 -0.98
CA ALA A 67 -19.49 6.31 -2.22
C ALA A 67 -19.16 4.85 -2.59
N VAL A 68 -18.01 4.34 -2.13
CA VAL A 68 -17.53 2.97 -2.34
C VAL A 68 -17.19 2.39 -0.98
N GLY A 69 -17.90 1.35 -0.55
CA GLY A 69 -17.86 0.84 0.83
C GLY A 69 -16.63 -0.02 1.13
N SER A 70 -15.97 -0.55 0.09
CA SER A 70 -14.79 -1.40 0.26
C SER A 70 -13.89 -1.38 -0.97
N ALA A 71 -12.63 -1.81 -0.82
CA ALA A 71 -11.71 -1.93 -1.94
C ALA A 71 -12.18 -2.96 -3.00
N ALA A 72 -13.01 -3.94 -2.62
CA ALA A 72 -13.57 -4.91 -3.56
C ALA A 72 -14.74 -4.36 -4.39
N GLU A 73 -15.31 -3.22 -3.97
CA GLU A 73 -16.38 -2.51 -4.66
C GLU A 73 -15.86 -1.41 -5.60
N TYR A 74 -14.55 -1.13 -5.58
CA TYR A 74 -13.87 -0.20 -6.50
C TYR A 74 -13.60 -0.88 -7.85
#